data_AF-A0A0Q4Y0T4-F1
#
_entry.id   AF-A0A0Q4Y0T4-F1
#
_cell.length_a   1.000
_cell.length_b   1.000
_cell.length_c   1.000
_cell.angle_alpha   90.00
_cell.angle_beta   90.00
_cell.angle_gamma   90.00
#
_symmetry.space_group_name_H-M   'P 1'
#
loop_
_entity.id
_entity.type
_entity.pdbx_description
1 polymer ?
#
loop_
_entity_poly.entity_id
_entity_poly.type
_entity_poly.pdbx_seq_one_letter_code
_entity_poly.pdbx_strand_id
1 'polypeptide(L)'
;MSNARDEWLRAHAALWYGDARYRLAWFGLPQVVTLGLAGLCLSLAAQGEWGQPATVSKARVAELTTLRDRAGKEGDLKAFQELTAAATRNQIDAATKLGTLYDPLTAAYFPKKPSPNDFSRAAALYAPGAAAGDLLAITRLADVLLDPANPNGDLKRGCRLAQTWMDDPETLNRTITGEERVTIKLAKCYVEPESGLPQDPVRAGELVTAVLWRKHQPTIDAFVNNLGMQSPALVAGIQRHLAKSGRYIGLVDGRANPAIVTALQVEAGIKNTVAAPRPEPRKVAPSGPDPEVTALAGAAMAGDRGKMAQLKARADSGDADAQIAYARLYNPVRNKGQVFAPDAQVAVAYYERAAAAGNVMAAGEAASIYDQGWGNVAKDPKKAAALALRGVDLKDDQVTFWLLFEEAGSWSGPFWGALQAELTARGFYTLPVENKRNPAVITALRAYMKAKS
;
A
#
# COMPACT_ATOMS: atom_id res chain seq x y z
N MET A 1 0.70 22.08 54.57
CA MET A 1 0.94 20.64 54.28
C MET A 1 2.33 20.14 54.68
N SER A 2 3.29 20.98 55.12
CA SER A 2 4.64 20.51 55.54
C SER A 2 4.66 19.88 56.94
N ASN A 3 4.05 20.52 57.95
CA ASN A 3 4.16 20.07 59.35
C ASN A 3 3.59 18.66 59.60
N ALA A 4 2.47 18.31 58.97
CA ALA A 4 1.86 16.97 59.12
C ALA A 4 2.73 15.85 58.52
N ARG A 5 3.47 16.16 57.44
CA ARG A 5 4.40 15.22 56.81
C ARG A 5 5.65 15.03 57.66
N ASP A 6 6.13 16.09 58.31
CA ASP A 6 7.29 16.04 59.20
C ASP A 6 6.99 15.35 60.54
N GLU A 7 5.76 15.46 61.05
CA GLU A 7 5.29 14.68 62.20
C GLU A 7 5.15 13.19 61.86
N TRP A 8 4.59 12.88 60.68
CA TRP A 8 4.47 11.50 60.21
C TRP A 8 5.83 10.84 60.00
N LEU A 9 6.80 11.54 59.39
CA LEU A 9 8.15 11.02 59.19
C LEU A 9 8.88 10.77 60.51
N ARG A 10 8.70 11.64 61.51
CA ARG A 10 9.26 11.43 62.85
C ARG A 10 8.63 10.23 63.56
N ALA A 11 7.30 10.08 63.49
CA ALA A 11 6.61 8.93 64.06
C ALA A 11 7.02 7.62 63.37
N HIS A 12 7.13 7.62 62.04
CA HIS A 12 7.60 6.48 61.27
C HIS A 12 9.05 6.12 61.62
N ALA A 13 9.96 7.10 61.71
CA ALA A 13 11.35 6.86 62.07
C ALA A 13 11.47 6.27 63.50
N ALA A 14 10.73 6.82 64.47
CA ALA A 14 10.72 6.30 65.83
C ALA A 14 10.27 4.84 65.89
N LEU A 15 9.21 4.47 65.17
CA LEU A 15 8.71 3.10 65.10
C LEU A 15 9.62 2.17 64.29
N TRP A 16 10.24 2.67 63.21
CA TRP A 16 11.14 1.90 62.36
C TRP A 16 12.41 1.46 63.10
N TYR A 17 13.01 2.35 63.90
CA TYR A 17 14.22 2.02 64.65
C TYR A 17 13.92 1.40 66.02
N GLY A 18 12.77 1.70 66.63
CA GLY A 18 12.40 1.28 67.98
C GLY A 18 11.58 0.00 68.11
N ASP A 19 10.87 -0.43 67.05
CA ASP A 19 9.96 -1.59 67.12
C ASP A 19 10.25 -2.63 66.02
N ALA A 20 10.74 -3.80 66.45
CA ALA A 20 11.02 -4.91 65.55
C ALA A 20 9.76 -5.47 64.87
N ARG A 21 8.59 -5.44 65.53
CA ARG A 21 7.32 -5.89 64.96
C ARG A 21 6.82 -4.93 63.89
N TYR A 22 7.03 -3.63 64.07
CA TYR A 22 6.69 -2.63 63.06
C TYR A 22 7.49 -2.83 61.76
N ARG A 23 8.81 -3.09 61.86
CA ARG A 23 9.64 -3.43 60.70
C ARG A 23 9.20 -4.72 60.02
N LEU A 24 8.95 -5.77 60.80
CA LEU A 24 8.46 -7.05 60.28
C LEU A 24 7.10 -6.89 59.58
N ALA A 25 6.19 -6.08 60.12
CA ALA A 25 4.92 -5.77 59.49
C ALA A 25 5.11 -5.03 58.15
N TRP A 26 6.02 -4.05 58.09
CA TRP A 26 6.35 -3.34 56.85
C TRP A 26 6.99 -4.23 55.77
N PHE A 27 7.78 -5.24 56.17
CA PHE A 27 8.37 -6.21 55.24
C PHE A 27 7.51 -7.45 54.97
N GLY A 28 6.44 -7.68 55.73
CA GLY A 28 5.60 -8.86 55.60
C GLY A 28 4.24 -8.56 54.97
N LEU A 29 3.61 -7.44 55.33
CA LEU A 29 2.26 -7.10 54.86
C LEU A 29 2.18 -6.94 53.34
N PRO A 30 3.06 -6.20 52.64
CA PRO A 30 2.99 -6.07 51.18
C PRO A 30 3.05 -7.42 50.46
N GLN A 31 3.85 -8.36 50.98
CA GLN A 31 4.11 -9.67 50.42
C GLN A 31 2.90 -10.58 50.67
N VAL A 32 2.33 -10.53 51.88
CA VAL A 32 1.09 -11.24 52.22
C VAL A 32 -0.09 -10.73 51.39
N VAL A 33 -0.21 -9.41 51.19
CA VAL A 33 -1.25 -8.83 50.31
C VAL A 33 -1.03 -9.26 48.86
N THR A 34 0.21 -9.24 48.37
CA THR A 34 0.55 -9.70 47.02
C THR A 34 0.21 -11.18 46.83
N LEU A 35 0.56 -12.04 47.79
CA LEU A 35 0.23 -13.47 47.77
C LEU A 35 -1.28 -13.70 47.87
N GLY A 36 -1.99 -12.91 48.68
CA GLY A 36 -3.45 -12.96 48.77
C GLY A 36 -4.14 -12.55 47.47
N LEU A 37 -3.68 -11.47 46.83
CA LEU A 37 -4.18 -11.03 45.52
C LEU A 37 -3.83 -12.03 44.41
N ALA A 38 -2.61 -12.58 44.40
CA ALA A 38 -2.23 -13.61 43.45
C ALA A 38 -3.06 -14.90 43.65
N GLY A 39 -3.28 -15.31 44.90
CA GLY A 39 -4.16 -16.43 45.24
C GLY A 39 -5.60 -16.19 44.83
N LEU A 40 -6.12 -14.97 45.02
CA LEU A 40 -7.46 -14.58 44.57
C LEU A 40 -7.55 -14.63 43.04
N CYS A 41 -6.58 -14.04 42.32
CA CYS A 41 -6.49 -14.11 40.87
C CYS A 41 -6.41 -15.56 40.37
N LEU A 42 -5.63 -16.42 41.03
CA LEU A 42 -5.52 -17.84 40.69
C LEU A 42 -6.82 -18.60 40.99
N SER A 43 -7.51 -18.30 42.09
CA SER A 43 -8.79 -18.92 42.43
C SER A 43 -9.91 -18.52 41.46
N LEU A 44 -9.94 -17.26 41.04
CA LEU A 44 -10.85 -16.76 40.00
C LEU A 44 -10.49 -17.35 38.63
N ALA A 45 -9.20 -17.49 38.32
CA ALA A 45 -8.74 -18.14 37.10
C ALA A 45 -8.99 -19.66 37.09
N ALA A 46 -9.03 -20.32 38.24
CA ALA A 46 -9.30 -21.75 38.37
C ALA A 46 -10.79 -22.10 38.23
N GLN A 47 -11.70 -21.13 38.42
CA GLN A 47 -13.14 -21.31 38.21
C GLN A 47 -13.60 -21.01 36.78
N GLY A 48 -12.71 -20.46 35.93
CA GLY A 48 -12.96 -20.31 34.50
C GLY A 48 -12.44 -21.51 33.72
N GLU A 49 -13.24 -22.06 32.80
CA GLU A 49 -12.69 -22.84 31.70
C GLU A 49 -11.68 -21.94 30.97
N TRP A 50 -10.38 -22.20 31.12
CA TRP A 50 -9.38 -21.55 30.29
C TRP A 50 -9.81 -21.75 28.84
N GLY A 51 -9.93 -20.65 28.08
CA GLY A 51 -10.25 -20.72 26.66
C GLY A 51 -9.24 -21.65 26.00
N GLN A 52 -9.70 -22.80 25.49
CA GLN A 52 -8.83 -23.67 24.73
C GLN A 52 -8.23 -22.83 23.61
N PRO A 53 -6.89 -22.75 23.48
CA PRO A 53 -6.29 -21.95 22.43
C PRO A 53 -6.86 -22.39 21.09
N ALA A 54 -7.18 -21.42 20.24
CA ALA A 54 -7.62 -21.64 18.87
C ALA A 54 -6.47 -22.16 18.01
N THR A 55 -5.91 -23.31 18.38
CA THR A 55 -4.90 -24.05 17.62
C THR A 55 -4.82 -25.46 18.19
N VAL A 56 -5.73 -26.33 17.77
CA VAL A 56 -5.33 -27.75 17.73
C VAL A 56 -4.25 -27.87 16.63
N SER A 57 -3.32 -28.80 16.75
CA SER A 57 -2.14 -28.93 15.86
C SER A 57 -2.42 -28.63 14.37
N LYS A 58 -1.42 -28.15 13.60
CA LYS A 58 -1.57 -27.89 12.15
C LYS A 58 -2.20 -29.06 11.38
N ALA A 59 -1.90 -30.30 11.80
CA ALA A 59 -2.51 -31.51 11.26
C ALA A 59 -4.03 -31.56 11.49
N ARG A 60 -4.50 -31.20 12.67
CA ARG A 60 -5.94 -31.14 12.98
C ARG A 60 -6.64 -30.05 12.18
N VAL A 61 -6.02 -28.88 12.00
CA VAL A 61 -6.60 -27.82 11.16
C VAL A 61 -6.75 -28.28 9.71
N ALA A 62 -5.77 -29.01 9.18
CA ALA A 62 -5.85 -29.61 7.86
C ALA A 62 -7.00 -30.65 7.77
N GLU A 63 -7.11 -31.53 8.76
CA GLU A 63 -8.20 -32.52 8.84
C GLU A 63 -9.59 -31.85 8.86
N LEU A 64 -9.78 -30.83 9.70
CA LEU A 64 -11.04 -30.07 9.78
C LEU A 64 -11.36 -29.35 8.45
N THR A 65 -10.33 -28.90 7.74
CA THR A 65 -10.47 -28.31 6.40
C THR A 65 -10.92 -29.37 5.40
N THR A 66 -10.37 -30.58 5.44
CA THR A 66 -10.81 -31.71 4.61
C THR A 66 -12.26 -32.09 4.91
N LEU A 67 -12.66 -32.15 6.19
CA LEU A 67 -14.04 -32.43 6.59
C LEU A 67 -15.01 -31.38 6.03
N ARG A 68 -14.68 -30.09 6.16
CA ARG A 68 -15.47 -29.00 5.58
C ARG A 68 -15.58 -29.13 4.07
N ASP A 69 -14.47 -29.38 3.38
CA ASP A 69 -14.45 -29.44 1.92
C ASP A 69 -15.27 -30.63 1.39
N ARG A 70 -15.16 -31.81 2.01
CA ARG A 70 -16.03 -32.95 1.69
C ARG A 70 -17.50 -32.63 1.95
N ALA A 71 -17.81 -32.09 3.13
CA ALA A 71 -19.18 -31.69 3.47
C ALA A 71 -19.75 -30.66 2.47
N GLY A 72 -18.98 -29.63 2.12
CA GLY A 72 -19.44 -28.51 1.31
C GLY A 72 -19.37 -28.71 -0.20
N LYS A 73 -18.34 -29.38 -0.71
CA LYS A 73 -18.11 -29.58 -2.16
C LYS A 73 -18.69 -30.89 -2.67
N GLU A 74 -18.68 -31.93 -1.84
CA GLU A 74 -19.14 -33.27 -2.22
C GLU A 74 -20.53 -33.60 -1.68
N GLY A 75 -21.00 -32.88 -0.65
CA GLY A 75 -22.27 -33.15 0.02
C GLY A 75 -22.18 -34.29 1.03
N ASP A 76 -20.99 -34.56 1.55
CA ASP A 76 -20.74 -35.65 2.50
C ASP A 76 -21.39 -35.35 3.87
N LEU A 77 -22.53 -35.99 4.11
CA LEU A 77 -23.29 -35.87 5.36
C LEU A 77 -22.50 -36.37 6.58
N LYS A 78 -21.66 -37.39 6.42
CA LYS A 78 -20.87 -37.93 7.53
C LYS A 78 -19.78 -36.93 7.93
N ALA A 79 -19.07 -36.37 6.95
CA ALA A 79 -18.08 -35.32 7.20
C ALA A 79 -18.72 -34.09 7.86
N PHE A 80 -19.94 -33.72 7.43
CA PHE A 80 -20.69 -32.62 8.04
C PHE A 80 -21.06 -32.91 9.51
N GLN A 81 -21.53 -34.12 9.81
CA GLN A 81 -21.86 -34.55 11.17
C GLN A 81 -20.62 -34.59 12.08
N GLU A 82 -19.49 -35.11 11.58
CA GLU A 82 -18.22 -35.13 12.31
C GLU A 82 -17.71 -33.71 12.62
N LEU A 83 -17.78 -32.81 11.64
CA LEU A 83 -17.42 -31.40 11.82
C LEU A 83 -18.35 -30.71 12.82
N THR A 84 -19.65 -31.00 12.75
CA THR A 84 -20.65 -30.48 13.70
C THR A 84 -20.38 -30.97 15.12
N ALA A 85 -20.10 -32.27 15.29
CA ALA A 85 -19.78 -32.84 16.60
C ALA A 85 -18.48 -32.24 17.18
N ALA A 86 -17.49 -31.96 16.33
CA ALA A 86 -16.27 -31.27 16.75
C ALA A 86 -16.56 -29.83 17.21
N ALA A 87 -17.39 -29.08 16.48
CA ALA A 87 -17.80 -27.74 16.87
C ALA A 87 -18.57 -27.73 18.21
N THR A 88 -19.47 -28.70 18.43
CA THR A 88 -20.23 -28.84 19.71
C THR A 88 -19.34 -29.17 20.90
N ARG A 89 -18.17 -29.78 20.67
CA ARG A 89 -17.14 -30.00 21.71
C ARG A 89 -16.23 -28.80 21.91
N ASN A 90 -16.71 -27.59 21.60
CA ASN A 90 -15.99 -26.32 21.72
C ASN A 90 -14.65 -26.27 20.96
N GLN A 91 -14.48 -27.06 19.89
CA GLN A 91 -13.32 -26.90 19.01
C GLN A 91 -13.52 -25.66 18.13
N ILE A 92 -12.86 -24.56 18.48
CA ILE A 92 -12.96 -23.26 17.80
C ILE A 92 -12.70 -23.36 16.29
N ASP A 93 -11.65 -24.08 15.89
CA ASP A 93 -11.32 -24.29 14.47
C ASP A 93 -12.46 -25.01 13.73
N ALA A 94 -13.07 -26.01 14.38
CA ALA A 94 -14.18 -26.76 13.80
C ALA A 94 -15.43 -25.88 13.67
N ALA A 95 -15.72 -25.07 14.69
CA ALA A 95 -16.82 -24.10 14.65
C ALA A 95 -16.63 -23.09 13.52
N THR A 96 -15.43 -22.53 13.37
CA THR A 96 -15.11 -21.59 12.28
C THR A 96 -15.27 -22.25 10.91
N LYS A 97 -14.78 -23.48 10.72
CA LYS A 97 -14.96 -24.21 9.46
C LYS A 97 -16.43 -24.57 9.21
N LEU A 98 -17.18 -24.97 10.22
CA LEU A 98 -18.62 -25.22 10.12
C LEU A 98 -19.38 -23.94 9.77
N GLY A 99 -18.98 -22.79 10.34
CA GLY A 99 -19.55 -21.48 10.06
C GLY A 99 -19.57 -21.17 8.56
N THR A 100 -18.50 -21.49 7.83
CA THR A 100 -18.42 -21.28 6.38
C THR A 100 -19.41 -22.11 5.56
N LEU A 101 -20.00 -23.16 6.14
CA LEU A 101 -21.07 -23.93 5.49
C LEU A 101 -22.45 -23.31 5.72
N TYR A 102 -22.65 -22.56 6.80
CA TYR A 102 -23.89 -21.78 7.02
C TYR A 102 -23.83 -20.38 6.40
N ASP A 103 -22.62 -19.84 6.25
CA ASP A 103 -22.37 -18.49 5.77
C ASP A 103 -22.82 -18.28 4.31
N PRO A 104 -23.82 -17.41 4.07
CA PRO A 104 -24.30 -17.11 2.72
C PRO A 104 -23.21 -16.52 1.81
N LEU A 105 -22.20 -15.84 2.36
CA LEU A 105 -21.14 -15.15 1.62
C LEU A 105 -20.08 -16.11 1.06
N THR A 106 -19.97 -17.30 1.65
CA THR A 106 -19.08 -18.38 1.21
C THR A 106 -19.81 -19.52 0.51
N ALA A 107 -21.15 -19.48 0.42
CA ALA A 107 -21.96 -20.54 -0.15
C ALA A 107 -21.54 -20.95 -1.57
N ALA A 108 -21.08 -19.99 -2.39
CA ALA A 108 -20.60 -20.25 -3.76
C ALA A 108 -19.38 -21.20 -3.81
N TYR A 109 -18.55 -21.24 -2.75
CA TYR A 109 -17.42 -22.16 -2.67
C TYR A 109 -17.82 -23.59 -2.26
N PHE A 110 -19.05 -23.77 -1.77
CA PHE A 110 -19.57 -25.03 -1.21
C PHE A 110 -20.95 -25.36 -1.80
N PRO A 111 -21.02 -25.65 -3.11
CA PRO A 111 -22.30 -25.79 -3.83
C PRO A 111 -23.15 -26.98 -3.38
N LYS A 112 -22.57 -27.96 -2.69
CA LYS A 112 -23.27 -29.17 -2.21
C LYS A 112 -23.43 -29.21 -0.68
N LYS A 113 -23.19 -28.09 0.01
CA LYS A 113 -23.26 -28.04 1.47
C LYS A 113 -24.65 -28.48 1.95
N PRO A 114 -24.74 -29.33 2.99
CA PRO A 114 -26.02 -29.85 3.50
C PRO A 114 -26.74 -28.87 4.45
N SER A 115 -26.18 -27.69 4.66
CA SER A 115 -26.69 -26.66 5.57
C SER A 115 -27.39 -25.53 4.81
N PRO A 116 -28.45 -24.92 5.38
CA PRO A 116 -29.06 -23.73 4.82
C PRO A 116 -28.12 -22.52 4.93
N ASN A 117 -28.42 -21.49 4.15
CA ASN A 117 -27.79 -20.17 4.30
C ASN A 117 -28.40 -19.47 5.51
N ASP A 118 -27.58 -19.16 6.51
CA ASP A 118 -28.02 -18.55 7.77
C ASP A 118 -26.91 -17.67 8.36
N PHE A 119 -27.06 -16.35 8.21
CA PHE A 119 -26.12 -15.37 8.76
C PHE A 119 -26.00 -15.45 10.28
N SER A 120 -27.09 -15.68 11.00
CA SER A 120 -27.09 -15.68 12.47
C SER A 120 -26.34 -16.90 12.98
N ARG A 121 -26.57 -18.06 12.35
CA ARG A 121 -25.84 -19.28 12.68
C ARG A 121 -24.36 -19.18 12.33
N ALA A 122 -24.02 -18.61 11.17
CA ALA A 122 -22.63 -18.36 10.79
C ALA A 122 -21.93 -17.43 11.80
N ALA A 123 -22.55 -16.29 12.14
CA ALA A 123 -22.00 -15.35 13.11
C ALA A 123 -21.78 -15.98 14.49
N ALA A 124 -22.73 -16.80 14.97
CA ALA A 124 -22.60 -17.53 16.23
C ALA A 124 -21.44 -18.53 16.21
N LEU A 125 -21.18 -19.18 15.08
CA LEU A 125 -20.09 -20.14 14.91
C LEU A 125 -18.71 -19.46 14.81
N TYR A 126 -18.64 -18.26 14.22
CA TYR A 126 -17.40 -17.49 14.17
C TYR A 126 -17.06 -16.76 15.47
N ALA A 127 -18.06 -16.39 16.27
CA ALA A 127 -17.88 -15.54 17.46
C ALA A 127 -16.84 -16.06 18.48
N PRO A 128 -16.81 -17.36 18.86
CA PRO A 128 -15.80 -17.87 19.78
C PRO A 128 -14.38 -17.75 19.23
N GLY A 129 -14.19 -18.04 17.93
CA GLY A 129 -12.88 -17.91 17.28
C GLY A 129 -12.41 -16.48 17.18
N ALA A 130 -13.32 -15.56 16.82
CA ALA A 130 -13.00 -14.15 16.78
C ALA A 130 -12.60 -13.60 18.16
N ALA A 131 -13.28 -14.04 19.23
CA ALA A 131 -12.92 -13.69 20.60
C ALA A 131 -11.57 -14.27 21.05
N ALA A 132 -11.17 -15.41 20.51
CA ALA A 132 -9.90 -16.06 20.77
C ALA A 132 -8.74 -15.54 19.89
N GLY A 133 -9.00 -14.58 18.99
CA GLY A 133 -7.98 -14.02 18.10
C GLY A 133 -7.72 -14.80 16.81
N ASP A 134 -8.56 -15.78 16.45
CA ASP A 134 -8.43 -16.48 15.17
C ASP A 134 -8.74 -15.52 14.02
N LEU A 135 -7.73 -15.20 13.21
CA LEU A 135 -7.85 -14.22 12.13
C LEU A 135 -8.94 -14.59 11.14
N LEU A 136 -9.05 -15.88 10.76
CA LEU A 136 -10.10 -16.31 9.83
C LEU A 136 -11.49 -16.03 10.42
N ALA A 137 -11.73 -16.40 11.67
CA ALA A 137 -12.99 -16.13 12.36
C ALA A 137 -13.26 -14.62 12.49
N ILE A 138 -12.25 -13.80 12.82
CA ILE A 138 -12.37 -12.34 12.85
C ILE A 138 -12.83 -11.81 11.49
N THR A 139 -12.14 -12.17 10.41
CA THR A 139 -12.45 -11.69 9.05
C THR A 139 -13.84 -12.12 8.61
N ARG A 140 -14.22 -13.39 8.83
CA ARG A 140 -15.53 -13.92 8.43
C ARG A 140 -16.66 -13.34 9.25
N LEU A 141 -16.47 -13.18 10.56
CA LEU A 141 -17.47 -12.54 11.42
C LEU A 141 -17.64 -11.07 11.02
N ALA A 142 -16.56 -10.36 10.74
CA ALA A 142 -16.64 -8.99 10.24
C ALA A 142 -17.42 -8.92 8.92
N ASP A 143 -17.11 -9.80 7.95
CA ASP A 143 -17.77 -9.83 6.65
C ASP A 143 -19.29 -10.10 6.80
N VAL A 144 -19.68 -11.06 7.64
CA VAL A 144 -21.09 -11.37 7.94
C VAL A 144 -21.82 -10.24 8.66
N LEU A 145 -21.20 -9.62 9.67
CA LEU A 145 -21.84 -8.54 10.44
C LEU A 145 -22.01 -7.25 9.64
N LEU A 146 -21.12 -7.02 8.66
CA LEU A 146 -21.14 -5.86 7.78
C LEU A 146 -21.93 -6.10 6.48
N ASP A 147 -22.55 -7.26 6.31
CA ASP A 147 -23.33 -7.52 5.11
C ASP A 147 -24.73 -6.87 5.21
N PRO A 148 -25.15 -6.05 4.22
CA PRO A 148 -26.45 -5.43 4.25
C PRO A 148 -27.61 -6.43 4.14
N ALA A 149 -27.37 -7.65 3.63
CA ALA A 149 -28.39 -8.70 3.59
C ALA A 149 -28.57 -9.41 4.94
N ASN A 150 -27.72 -9.13 5.93
CA ASN A 150 -27.84 -9.70 7.27
C ASN A 150 -28.77 -8.83 8.15
N PRO A 151 -29.99 -9.28 8.47
CA PRO A 151 -30.92 -8.51 9.30
C PRO A 151 -30.44 -8.36 10.74
N ASN A 152 -29.52 -9.22 11.18
CA ASN A 152 -28.91 -9.22 12.51
C ASN A 152 -27.46 -8.71 12.45
N GLY A 153 -27.14 -7.87 11.45
CA GLY A 153 -25.84 -7.20 11.35
C GLY A 153 -25.56 -6.31 12.56
N ASP A 154 -24.27 -6.04 12.81
CA ASP A 154 -23.82 -5.14 13.85
C ASP A 154 -22.67 -4.31 13.28
N LEU A 155 -22.99 -3.10 12.80
CA LEU A 155 -22.05 -2.22 12.12
C LEU A 155 -20.83 -1.92 13.01
N LYS A 156 -21.04 -1.52 14.26
CA LYS A 156 -19.95 -1.11 15.17
C LYS A 156 -19.03 -2.28 15.51
N ARG A 157 -19.60 -3.45 15.77
CA ARG A 157 -18.81 -4.65 16.04
C ARG A 157 -18.09 -5.13 14.78
N GLY A 158 -18.79 -5.17 13.65
CA GLY A 158 -18.24 -5.57 12.37
C GLY A 158 -17.06 -4.69 11.94
N CYS A 159 -17.20 -3.37 12.02
CA CYS A 159 -16.15 -2.41 11.67
C CYS A 159 -14.93 -2.55 12.58
N ARG A 160 -15.13 -2.72 13.89
CA ARG A 160 -14.02 -2.99 14.82
C ARG A 160 -13.28 -4.28 14.50
N LEU A 161 -14.00 -5.37 14.21
CA LEU A 161 -13.38 -6.64 13.82
C LEU A 161 -12.62 -6.54 12.51
N ALA A 162 -13.18 -5.86 11.49
CA ALA A 162 -12.50 -5.62 10.23
C ALA A 162 -11.22 -4.80 10.42
N GLN A 163 -11.26 -3.80 11.31
CA GLN A 163 -10.08 -3.01 11.68
C GLN A 163 -9.03 -3.86 12.39
N THR A 164 -9.43 -4.66 13.39
CA THR A 164 -8.54 -5.61 14.08
C THR A 164 -7.85 -6.55 13.10
N TRP A 165 -8.58 -7.07 12.11
CA TRP A 165 -8.02 -7.91 11.07
C TRP A 165 -7.01 -7.15 10.18
N MET A 166 -7.30 -5.92 9.78
CA MET A 166 -6.44 -5.10 8.93
C MET A 166 -5.12 -4.71 9.62
N ASP A 167 -5.17 -4.48 10.93
CA ASP A 167 -4.01 -4.07 11.75
C ASP A 167 -3.13 -5.25 12.17
N ASP A 168 -3.57 -6.49 11.97
CA ASP A 168 -2.79 -7.67 12.34
C ASP A 168 -1.53 -7.82 11.47
N PRO A 169 -0.34 -8.07 12.06
CA PRO A 169 0.91 -8.21 11.31
C PRO A 169 0.90 -9.34 10.27
N GLU A 170 0.16 -10.42 10.51
CA GLU A 170 0.05 -11.51 9.55
C GLU A 170 -0.75 -11.08 8.31
N THR A 171 -1.78 -10.26 8.48
CA THR A 171 -2.53 -9.65 7.37
C THR A 171 -1.65 -8.68 6.58
N LEU A 172 -0.86 -7.86 7.26
CA LEU A 172 0.09 -6.94 6.60
C LEU A 172 1.12 -7.71 5.75
N ASN A 173 1.56 -8.89 6.21
CA ASN A 173 2.48 -9.76 5.47
C ASN A 173 1.81 -10.53 4.31
N ARG A 174 0.60 -11.04 4.50
CA ARG A 174 -0.13 -11.83 3.49
C ARG A 174 -0.83 -10.95 2.45
N THR A 175 -0.96 -9.66 2.70
CA THR A 175 -1.75 -8.68 1.94
C THR A 175 -3.25 -8.99 1.97
N ILE A 176 -4.10 -8.04 1.55
CA ILE A 176 -5.57 -8.17 1.49
C ILE A 176 -6.09 -9.16 0.42
N THR A 177 -5.22 -10.01 -0.14
CA THR A 177 -5.54 -10.88 -1.27
C THR A 177 -6.51 -12.00 -0.86
N GLY A 178 -7.61 -12.15 -1.58
CA GLY A 178 -8.71 -13.06 -1.23
C GLY A 178 -9.68 -12.50 -0.18
N GLU A 179 -9.39 -11.31 0.35
CA GLU A 179 -10.18 -10.60 1.37
C GLU A 179 -10.62 -9.22 0.88
N GLU A 180 -10.84 -9.08 -0.44
CA GLU A 180 -11.20 -7.82 -1.07
C GLU A 180 -12.57 -7.32 -0.60
N ARG A 181 -13.53 -8.23 -0.39
CA ARG A 181 -14.90 -7.90 0.04
C ARG A 181 -14.94 -7.20 1.40
N VAL A 182 -14.32 -7.79 2.40
CA VAL A 182 -14.26 -7.23 3.76
C VAL A 182 -13.43 -5.95 3.80
N THR A 183 -12.40 -5.83 2.95
CA THR A 183 -11.61 -4.59 2.79
C THR A 183 -12.47 -3.43 2.29
N ILE A 184 -13.35 -3.68 1.30
CA ILE A 184 -14.30 -2.66 0.82
C ILE A 184 -15.34 -2.32 1.89
N LYS A 185 -15.80 -3.30 2.67
CA LYS A 185 -16.71 -3.05 3.82
C LYS A 185 -16.03 -2.18 4.89
N LEU A 186 -14.75 -2.43 5.19
CA LEU A 186 -13.97 -1.57 6.09
C LEU A 186 -13.79 -0.15 5.54
N ALA A 187 -13.58 0.01 4.22
CA ALA A 187 -13.53 1.34 3.61
C ALA A 187 -14.80 2.16 3.88
N LYS A 188 -15.98 1.52 3.86
CA LYS A 188 -17.26 2.18 4.21
C LYS A 188 -17.31 2.59 5.67
N CYS A 189 -16.82 1.75 6.58
CA CYS A 189 -16.75 2.08 8.00
C CYS A 189 -16.02 3.41 8.29
N TYR A 190 -14.99 3.73 7.52
CA TYR A 190 -14.22 4.97 7.69
C TYR A 190 -14.96 6.26 7.26
N VAL A 191 -16.10 6.14 6.60
CA VAL A 191 -16.91 7.28 6.12
C VAL A 191 -18.35 7.27 6.64
N GLU A 192 -18.70 6.27 7.44
CA GLU A 192 -20.00 6.13 8.12
C GLU A 192 -19.83 6.51 9.59
N PRO A 193 -20.44 7.61 10.07
CA PRO A 193 -20.32 8.04 11.47
C PRO A 193 -20.80 7.00 12.48
N GLU A 194 -21.78 6.18 12.10
CA GLU A 194 -22.36 5.14 12.95
C GLU A 194 -21.43 3.94 13.16
N SER A 195 -20.33 3.84 12.39
CA SER A 195 -19.37 2.72 12.44
C SER A 195 -18.63 2.60 13.76
N GLY A 196 -18.54 3.69 14.53
CA GLY A 196 -17.74 3.74 15.76
C GLY A 196 -16.23 3.75 15.51
N LEU A 197 -15.77 3.77 14.26
CA LEU A 197 -14.37 4.05 13.92
C LEU A 197 -14.15 5.56 13.74
N PRO A 198 -12.92 6.06 14.02
CA PRO A 198 -12.53 7.41 13.63
C PRO A 198 -12.73 7.58 12.11
N GLN A 199 -13.41 8.67 11.72
CA GLN A 199 -13.68 8.94 10.32
C GLN A 199 -12.37 9.30 9.60
N ASP A 200 -12.01 8.51 8.59
CA ASP A 200 -10.84 8.74 7.75
C ASP A 200 -11.18 8.46 6.27
N PRO A 201 -11.76 9.46 5.57
CA PRO A 201 -12.12 9.30 4.17
C PRO A 201 -10.91 9.04 3.26
N VAL A 202 -9.70 9.51 3.61
CA VAL A 202 -8.52 9.27 2.78
C VAL A 202 -8.10 7.79 2.87
N ARG A 203 -8.15 7.22 4.08
CA ARG A 203 -7.95 5.78 4.30
C ARG A 203 -8.99 4.94 3.58
N ALA A 204 -10.26 5.36 3.60
CA ALA A 204 -11.31 4.71 2.81
C ALA A 204 -10.96 4.66 1.32
N GLY A 205 -10.50 5.79 0.76
CA GLY A 205 -10.04 5.86 -0.62
C GLY A 205 -8.85 4.95 -0.94
N GLU A 206 -7.88 4.87 -0.03
CA GLU A 206 -6.72 3.99 -0.14
C GLU A 206 -7.11 2.51 -0.19
N LEU A 207 -8.03 2.08 0.67
CA LEU A 207 -8.50 0.70 0.69
C LEU A 207 -9.24 0.34 -0.60
N VAL A 208 -10.07 1.24 -1.11
CA VAL A 208 -10.78 1.03 -2.40
C VAL A 208 -9.79 0.90 -3.55
N THR A 209 -8.82 1.81 -3.67
CA THR A 209 -7.82 1.73 -4.74
C THR A 209 -6.97 0.47 -4.60
N ALA A 210 -6.49 0.13 -3.40
CA ALA A 210 -5.70 -1.09 -3.17
C ALA A 210 -6.40 -2.37 -3.64
N VAL A 211 -7.73 -2.44 -3.56
CA VAL A 211 -8.53 -3.55 -4.10
C VAL A 211 -8.68 -3.46 -5.63
N LEU A 212 -8.83 -2.25 -6.19
CA LEU A 212 -8.89 -2.06 -7.65
C LEU A 212 -7.60 -2.50 -8.36
N TRP A 213 -6.42 -2.23 -7.79
CA TRP A 213 -5.13 -2.72 -8.31
C TRP A 213 -5.08 -4.25 -8.46
N ARG A 214 -5.87 -4.98 -7.68
CA ARG A 214 -5.99 -6.45 -7.73
C ARG A 214 -7.00 -6.95 -8.76
N LYS A 215 -7.69 -6.04 -9.44
CA LYS A 215 -8.68 -6.35 -10.48
C LYS A 215 -9.86 -7.18 -9.99
N HIS A 216 -10.25 -6.98 -8.72
CA HIS A 216 -11.41 -7.64 -8.15
C HIS A 216 -12.69 -7.15 -8.85
N GLN A 217 -13.31 -8.02 -9.63
CA GLN A 217 -14.42 -7.67 -10.53
C GLN A 217 -15.61 -7.00 -9.80
N PRO A 218 -16.12 -7.51 -8.66
CA PRO A 218 -17.19 -6.83 -7.93
C PRO A 218 -16.84 -5.39 -7.51
N THR A 219 -15.56 -5.12 -7.20
CA THR A 219 -15.11 -3.76 -6.87
C THR A 219 -15.01 -2.89 -8.12
N ILE A 220 -14.50 -3.42 -9.24
CA ILE A 220 -14.51 -2.71 -10.52
C ILE A 220 -15.95 -2.33 -10.89
N ASP A 221 -16.89 -3.27 -10.81
CA ASP A 221 -18.30 -3.01 -11.12
C ASP A 221 -18.89 -1.95 -10.18
N ALA A 222 -18.60 -2.02 -8.89
CA ALA A 222 -19.12 -1.08 -7.90
C ALA A 222 -18.56 0.34 -8.04
N PHE A 223 -17.28 0.50 -8.39
CA PHE A 223 -16.56 1.78 -8.33
C PHE A 223 -16.16 2.36 -9.69
N VAL A 224 -16.14 1.57 -10.76
CA VAL A 224 -15.93 2.06 -12.13
C VAL A 224 -17.27 2.17 -12.85
N ASN A 225 -18.05 1.09 -12.85
CA ASN A 225 -19.30 1.04 -13.62
C ASN A 225 -20.47 1.69 -12.87
N ASN A 226 -20.50 1.60 -11.54
CA ASN A 226 -21.62 2.07 -10.70
C ASN A 226 -21.19 3.07 -9.62
N LEU A 227 -20.18 3.90 -9.87
CA LEU A 227 -19.66 4.85 -8.88
C LEU A 227 -20.73 5.77 -8.30
N GLY A 228 -21.72 6.17 -9.10
CA GLY A 228 -22.83 7.02 -8.67
C GLY A 228 -23.74 6.41 -7.61
N MET A 229 -23.68 5.09 -7.39
CA MET A 229 -24.42 4.38 -6.34
C MET A 229 -23.68 4.38 -5.00
N GLN A 230 -22.42 4.80 -4.97
CA GLN A 230 -21.63 4.87 -3.74
C GLN A 230 -21.99 6.11 -2.92
N SER A 231 -21.78 6.06 -1.61
CA SER A 231 -22.07 7.20 -0.74
C SER A 231 -21.17 8.40 -1.11
N PRO A 232 -21.69 9.65 -1.06
CA PRO A 232 -20.89 10.82 -1.38
C PRO A 232 -19.62 10.95 -0.51
N ALA A 233 -19.70 10.54 0.75
CA ALA A 233 -18.57 10.54 1.66
C ALA A 233 -17.46 9.57 1.20
N LEU A 234 -17.82 8.39 0.70
CA LEU A 234 -16.87 7.42 0.16
C LEU A 234 -16.23 7.93 -1.14
N VAL A 235 -17.05 8.46 -2.06
CA VAL A 235 -16.55 9.05 -3.31
C VAL A 235 -15.60 10.22 -3.02
N ALA A 236 -15.93 11.08 -2.06
CA ALA A 236 -15.06 12.18 -1.64
C ALA A 236 -13.75 11.65 -1.04
N GLY A 237 -13.81 10.57 -0.25
CA GLY A 237 -12.63 9.89 0.27
C GLY A 237 -11.68 9.40 -0.83
N ILE A 238 -12.23 8.74 -1.86
CA ILE A 238 -11.48 8.27 -3.03
C ILE A 238 -10.88 9.44 -3.81
N GLN A 239 -11.67 10.50 -4.06
CA GLN A 239 -11.19 11.73 -4.70
C GLN A 239 -10.02 12.36 -3.93
N ARG A 240 -10.10 12.46 -2.59
CA ARG A 240 -9.01 12.98 -1.74
C ARG A 240 -7.76 12.12 -1.82
N HIS A 241 -7.90 10.81 -1.73
CA HIS A 241 -6.77 9.87 -1.82
C HIS A 241 -6.05 10.00 -3.17
N LEU A 242 -6.80 10.03 -4.27
CA LEU A 242 -6.23 10.18 -5.61
C LEU A 242 -5.66 11.57 -5.84
N ALA A 243 -6.29 12.63 -5.31
CA ALA A 243 -5.76 13.99 -5.39
C ALA A 243 -4.44 14.15 -4.63
N LYS A 244 -4.34 13.57 -3.43
CA LYS A 244 -3.11 13.57 -2.62
C LYS A 244 -1.95 12.87 -3.33
N SER A 245 -2.24 11.90 -4.19
CA SER A 245 -1.25 11.17 -4.99
C SER A 245 -1.06 11.75 -6.41
N GLY A 246 -1.66 12.92 -6.72
CA GLY A 246 -1.56 13.55 -8.03
C GLY A 246 -2.32 12.84 -9.16
N ARG A 247 -3.07 11.78 -8.84
CA ARG A 247 -3.80 10.92 -9.79
C ARG A 247 -5.23 11.39 -10.06
N TYR A 248 -5.68 12.44 -9.38
CA TYR A 248 -6.97 13.10 -9.61
C TYR A 248 -6.86 14.61 -9.41
N ILE A 249 -7.32 15.39 -10.38
CA ILE A 249 -7.21 16.86 -10.38
C ILE A 249 -8.60 17.52 -10.31
N GLY A 250 -9.67 16.72 -10.29
CA GLY A 250 -11.04 17.22 -10.20
C GLY A 250 -11.45 17.67 -8.79
N LEU A 251 -12.66 18.20 -8.69
CA LEU A 251 -13.23 18.64 -7.41
C LEU A 251 -13.41 17.46 -6.45
N VAL A 252 -13.08 17.67 -5.19
CA VAL A 252 -13.41 16.76 -4.10
C VAL A 252 -14.81 17.13 -3.59
N ASP A 253 -15.84 16.69 -4.31
CA ASP A 253 -17.25 17.02 -4.05
C ASP A 253 -18.11 15.81 -3.69
N GLY A 254 -17.52 14.61 -3.68
CA GLY A 254 -18.23 13.36 -3.42
C GLY A 254 -19.17 12.93 -4.52
N ARG A 255 -19.07 13.52 -5.73
CA ARG A 255 -19.91 13.15 -6.87
C ARG A 255 -19.14 12.35 -7.89
N ALA A 256 -19.79 11.34 -8.44
CA ALA A 256 -19.26 10.64 -9.60
C ALA A 256 -19.16 11.61 -10.79
N ASN A 257 -18.00 11.65 -11.43
CA ASN A 257 -17.74 12.41 -12.64
C ASN A 257 -16.76 11.64 -13.54
N PRO A 258 -16.69 11.97 -14.85
CA PRO A 258 -15.83 11.24 -15.77
C PRO A 258 -14.36 11.20 -15.33
N ALA A 259 -13.84 12.28 -14.73
CA ALA A 259 -12.44 12.35 -14.31
C ALA A 259 -12.12 11.34 -13.20
N ILE A 260 -13.00 11.17 -12.21
CA ILE A 260 -12.79 10.18 -11.14
C ILE A 260 -12.98 8.76 -11.67
N VAL A 261 -13.93 8.53 -12.58
CA VAL A 261 -14.14 7.23 -13.22
C VAL A 261 -12.90 6.83 -14.03
N THR A 262 -12.34 7.75 -14.82
CA THR A 262 -11.09 7.51 -15.56
C THR A 262 -9.93 7.20 -14.63
N ALA A 263 -9.78 7.95 -13.53
CA ALA A 263 -8.73 7.67 -12.55
C ALA A 263 -8.88 6.24 -11.97
N LEU A 264 -10.11 5.81 -11.65
CA LEU A 264 -10.37 4.48 -11.14
C LEU A 264 -10.19 3.37 -12.19
N GLN A 265 -10.43 3.64 -13.47
CA GLN A 265 -10.09 2.72 -14.57
C GLN A 265 -8.57 2.50 -14.66
N VAL A 266 -7.78 3.55 -14.45
CA VAL A 266 -6.32 3.48 -14.41
C VAL A 266 -5.86 2.67 -13.20
N GLU A 267 -6.41 2.91 -12.00
CA GLU A 267 -6.13 2.12 -10.80
C GLU A 267 -6.46 0.63 -11.02
N ALA A 268 -7.53 0.33 -11.76
CA ALA A 268 -7.92 -1.03 -12.13
C ALA A 268 -7.08 -1.65 -13.26
N GLY A 269 -6.16 -0.89 -13.87
CA GLY A 269 -5.34 -1.33 -15.00
C GLY A 269 -6.14 -1.68 -16.26
N ILE A 270 -7.31 -1.05 -16.45
CA ILE A 270 -8.17 -1.25 -17.62
C ILE A 270 -7.57 -0.50 -18.82
N LYS A 271 -7.11 -1.25 -19.83
CA LYS A 271 -6.59 -0.70 -21.08
C LYS A 271 -7.75 -0.53 -22.06
N ASN A 272 -7.91 0.68 -22.62
CA ASN A 272 -9.04 1.20 -23.41
C ASN A 272 -10.14 1.87 -22.57
N THR A 273 -9.78 2.96 -21.88
CA THR A 273 -10.75 3.87 -21.24
C THR A 273 -11.62 4.54 -22.31
N VAL A 274 -12.94 4.46 -22.18
CA VAL A 274 -13.89 5.14 -23.10
C VAL A 274 -13.70 6.65 -22.96
N ALA A 275 -13.03 7.27 -23.93
CA ALA A 275 -13.08 8.72 -24.16
C ALA A 275 -14.50 9.09 -24.61
N ALA A 276 -15.13 10.19 -24.18
CA ALA A 276 -14.83 11.59 -24.54
C ALA A 276 -15.85 12.55 -23.84
N PRO A 277 -15.79 13.89 -23.98
CA PRO A 277 -14.73 14.77 -24.50
C PRO A 277 -14.07 15.58 -23.36
N ARG A 278 -12.86 16.09 -23.60
CA ARG A 278 -12.18 17.01 -22.67
C ARG A 278 -12.96 18.34 -22.62
N PRO A 279 -13.46 18.80 -21.46
CA PRO A 279 -13.80 20.21 -21.30
C PRO A 279 -12.51 21.04 -21.34
N GLU A 280 -12.52 22.15 -22.08
CA GLU A 280 -11.34 22.96 -22.35
C GLU A 280 -10.61 23.38 -21.05
N PRO A 281 -9.28 23.16 -20.95
CA PRO A 281 -8.55 23.58 -19.77
C PRO A 281 -8.33 25.09 -19.74
N ARG A 282 -8.76 25.74 -18.65
CA ARG A 282 -8.31 27.09 -18.30
C ARG A 282 -6.89 26.99 -17.73
N LYS A 283 -5.96 27.67 -18.40
CA LYS A 283 -4.49 27.66 -18.27
C LYS A 283 -3.95 27.39 -16.85
N VAL A 284 -3.60 26.14 -16.60
CA VAL A 284 -2.47 25.76 -15.75
C VAL A 284 -1.21 25.90 -16.62
N ALA A 285 -0.10 26.41 -16.07
CA ALA A 285 1.16 26.44 -16.80
C ALA A 285 1.47 25.01 -17.32
N PRO A 286 1.85 24.85 -18.59
CA PRO A 286 1.89 23.54 -19.25
C PRO A 286 2.89 22.61 -18.55
N SER A 287 2.41 21.47 -18.05
CA SER A 287 3.26 20.36 -17.57
C SER A 287 3.34 19.26 -18.63
N GLY A 288 3.83 19.65 -19.80
CA GLY A 288 4.09 18.82 -20.97
C GLY A 288 4.82 19.67 -22.02
N PRO A 289 5.60 19.07 -22.93
CA PRO A 289 6.43 19.84 -23.85
C PRO A 289 5.57 20.82 -24.63
N ASP A 290 5.98 22.09 -24.69
CA ASP A 290 5.27 23.14 -25.42
C ASP A 290 4.72 22.60 -26.76
N PRO A 291 3.39 22.65 -27.01
CA PRO A 291 2.80 22.15 -28.24
C PRO A 291 3.41 22.74 -29.50
N GLU A 292 3.85 24.00 -29.44
CA GLU A 292 4.55 24.65 -30.54
C GLU A 292 5.92 24.03 -30.75
N VAL A 293 6.68 23.80 -29.68
CA VAL A 293 7.96 23.06 -29.73
C VAL A 293 7.74 21.64 -30.27
N THR A 294 6.66 20.97 -29.88
CA THR A 294 6.31 19.63 -30.36
C THR A 294 6.01 19.64 -31.86
N ALA A 295 5.25 20.63 -32.35
CA ALA A 295 4.96 20.79 -33.77
C ALA A 295 6.22 21.13 -34.58
N LEU A 296 7.07 22.03 -34.05
CA LEU A 296 8.37 22.35 -34.64
C LEU A 296 9.26 21.11 -34.75
N ALA A 297 9.31 20.28 -33.70
CA ALA A 297 10.08 19.04 -33.68
C ALA A 297 9.54 17.98 -34.66
N GLY A 298 8.22 17.84 -34.76
CA GLY A 298 7.59 16.95 -35.75
C GLY A 298 7.90 17.37 -37.19
N ALA A 299 7.77 18.66 -37.51
CA ALA A 299 8.08 19.18 -38.83
C ALA A 299 9.59 19.11 -39.14
N ALA A 300 10.45 19.39 -38.15
CA ALA A 300 11.89 19.19 -38.28
C ALA A 300 12.22 17.72 -38.57
N MET A 301 11.63 16.76 -37.85
CA MET A 301 11.78 15.32 -38.13
C MET A 301 11.28 14.91 -39.52
N ALA A 302 10.35 15.66 -40.12
CA ALA A 302 9.88 15.44 -41.48
C ALA A 302 10.78 16.09 -42.55
N GLY A 303 11.88 16.74 -42.16
CA GLY A 303 12.87 17.35 -43.07
C GLY A 303 12.68 18.84 -43.33
N ASP A 304 11.75 19.51 -42.63
CA ASP A 304 11.55 20.96 -42.78
C ASP A 304 12.70 21.74 -42.10
N ARG A 305 13.60 22.28 -42.94
CA ARG A 305 14.77 23.05 -42.50
C ARG A 305 14.39 24.37 -41.85
N GLY A 306 13.28 24.98 -42.23
CA GLY A 306 12.80 26.24 -41.64
C GLY A 306 12.28 26.01 -40.23
N LYS A 307 11.51 24.94 -40.01
CA LYS A 307 11.01 24.53 -38.69
C LYS A 307 12.13 24.04 -37.78
N MET A 308 13.15 23.38 -38.34
CA MET A 308 14.38 23.06 -37.62
C MET A 308 15.12 24.31 -37.12
N ALA A 309 15.27 25.34 -37.97
CA ALA A 309 15.92 26.59 -37.56
C ALA A 309 15.14 27.31 -36.45
N GLN A 310 13.80 27.30 -36.51
CA GLN A 310 12.93 27.84 -35.47
C GLN A 310 13.05 27.08 -34.15
N LEU A 311 13.08 25.74 -34.20
CA LEU A 311 13.28 24.90 -33.02
C LEU A 311 14.65 25.15 -32.37
N LYS A 312 15.70 25.25 -33.19
CA LYS A 312 17.06 25.53 -32.71
C LYS A 312 17.12 26.91 -32.04
N ALA A 313 16.54 27.93 -32.65
CA ALA A 313 16.55 29.29 -32.10
C ALA A 313 15.88 29.35 -30.71
N ARG A 314 14.78 28.61 -30.50
CA ARG A 314 14.15 28.48 -29.19
C ARG A 314 15.03 27.72 -28.19
N ALA A 315 15.65 26.63 -28.62
CA ALA A 315 16.56 25.87 -27.76
C ALA A 315 17.76 26.74 -27.30
N ASP A 316 18.31 27.55 -28.22
CA ASP A 316 19.38 28.51 -27.95
C ASP A 316 18.95 29.64 -27.01
N SER A 317 17.67 30.04 -27.04
CA SER A 317 17.11 31.06 -26.15
C SER A 317 16.79 30.57 -24.73
N GLY A 318 17.09 29.30 -24.41
CA GLY A 318 16.90 28.75 -23.07
C GLY A 318 15.56 28.05 -22.82
N ASP A 319 14.73 27.85 -23.86
CA ASP A 319 13.49 27.08 -23.74
C ASP A 319 13.84 25.60 -23.50
N ALA A 320 13.57 25.11 -22.29
CA ALA A 320 13.98 23.77 -21.86
C ALA A 320 13.27 22.64 -22.62
N ASP A 321 12.04 22.86 -23.08
CA ASP A 321 11.32 21.90 -23.91
C ASP A 321 11.90 21.87 -25.32
N ALA A 322 12.25 23.03 -25.87
CA ALA A 322 12.93 23.13 -27.16
C ALA A 322 14.32 22.50 -27.11
N GLN A 323 15.06 22.65 -26.00
CA GLN A 323 16.34 22.00 -25.78
C GLN A 323 16.23 20.48 -25.80
N ILE A 324 15.23 19.90 -25.11
CA ILE A 324 14.97 18.44 -25.17
C ILE A 324 14.56 18.01 -26.58
N ALA A 325 13.62 18.72 -27.20
CA ALA A 325 13.09 18.34 -28.49
C ALA A 325 14.17 18.40 -29.58
N TYR A 326 15.01 19.44 -29.55
CA TYR A 326 16.16 19.57 -30.43
C TYR A 326 17.21 18.48 -30.16
N ALA A 327 17.54 18.20 -28.90
CA ALA A 327 18.46 17.10 -28.53
C ALA A 327 17.99 15.75 -29.08
N ARG A 328 16.70 15.45 -29.01
CA ARG A 328 16.10 14.20 -29.50
C ARG A 328 16.26 14.02 -31.01
N LEU A 329 16.33 15.10 -31.80
CA LEU A 329 16.60 15.02 -33.24
C LEU A 329 17.98 14.42 -33.54
N TYR A 330 18.95 14.64 -32.67
CA TYR A 330 20.32 14.17 -32.86
C TYR A 330 20.66 12.94 -31.99
N ASN A 331 19.77 12.57 -31.06
CA ASN A 331 19.98 11.42 -30.20
C ASN A 331 20.02 10.11 -31.03
N PRO A 332 21.14 9.36 -31.03
CA PRO A 332 21.32 8.16 -31.86
C PRO A 332 20.40 6.99 -31.53
N VAL A 333 19.73 6.99 -30.37
CA VAL A 333 18.75 5.96 -30.02
C VAL A 333 17.33 6.31 -30.42
N ARG A 334 17.04 7.60 -30.57
CA ARG A 334 15.71 8.06 -31.00
C ARG A 334 15.67 8.34 -32.50
N ASN A 335 16.76 8.86 -33.06
CA ASN A 335 16.93 9.10 -34.47
C ASN A 335 17.62 7.92 -35.14
N LYS A 336 16.90 7.23 -36.03
CA LYS A 336 17.42 6.10 -36.84
C LYS A 336 18.24 6.53 -38.06
N GLY A 337 18.60 7.81 -38.17
CA GLY A 337 19.38 8.34 -39.29
C GLY A 337 18.58 8.62 -40.56
N GLN A 338 17.25 8.58 -40.51
CA GLN A 338 16.39 8.64 -41.70
C GLN A 338 16.30 10.04 -42.33
N VAL A 339 16.45 11.09 -41.52
CA VAL A 339 16.31 12.49 -41.96
C VAL A 339 17.53 13.33 -41.61
N PHE A 340 18.20 13.04 -40.48
CA PHE A 340 19.47 13.65 -40.10
C PHE A 340 20.44 12.58 -39.61
N ALA A 341 21.74 12.77 -39.87
CA ALA A 341 22.76 11.98 -39.20
C ALA A 341 22.68 12.23 -37.68
N PRO A 342 22.61 11.18 -36.84
CA PRO A 342 22.66 11.36 -35.40
C PRO A 342 23.97 12.02 -34.97
N ASP A 343 23.89 12.86 -33.95
CA ASP A 343 25.03 13.52 -33.32
C ASP A 343 24.82 13.52 -31.81
N ALA A 344 25.43 12.54 -31.15
CA ALA A 344 25.27 12.35 -29.72
C ALA A 344 25.88 13.51 -28.92
N GLN A 345 26.93 14.17 -29.42
CA GLN A 345 27.53 15.34 -28.76
C GLN A 345 26.55 16.52 -28.73
N VAL A 346 25.85 16.75 -29.84
CA VAL A 346 24.76 17.75 -29.87
C VAL A 346 23.66 17.35 -28.88
N ALA A 347 23.22 16.08 -28.90
CA ALA A 347 22.16 15.62 -28.00
C ALA A 347 22.50 15.84 -26.51
N VAL A 348 23.66 15.37 -26.04
CA VAL A 348 24.06 15.51 -24.62
C VAL A 348 24.27 16.97 -24.22
N ALA A 349 24.78 17.82 -25.12
CA ALA A 349 24.98 19.24 -24.82
C ALA A 349 23.66 19.96 -24.52
N TYR A 350 22.60 19.69 -25.29
CA TYR A 350 21.28 20.29 -25.06
C TYR A 350 20.53 19.63 -23.90
N TYR A 351 20.65 18.31 -23.70
CA TYR A 351 20.10 17.66 -22.51
C TYR A 351 20.74 18.16 -21.21
N GLU A 352 22.07 18.37 -21.17
CA GLU A 352 22.73 18.94 -19.99
C GLU A 352 22.28 20.37 -19.68
N ARG A 353 22.10 21.20 -20.72
CA ARG A 353 21.55 22.56 -20.57
C ARG A 353 20.13 22.52 -20.02
N ALA A 354 19.28 21.64 -20.55
CA ALA A 354 17.91 21.47 -20.06
C ALA A 354 17.88 20.95 -18.62
N ALA A 355 18.77 20.02 -18.24
CA ALA A 355 18.89 19.52 -16.88
C ALA A 355 19.42 20.60 -15.90
N ALA A 356 20.32 21.48 -16.36
CA ALA A 356 20.78 22.63 -15.59
C ALA A 356 19.65 23.66 -15.38
N ALA A 357 18.79 23.84 -16.39
CA ALA A 357 17.58 24.67 -16.33
C ALA A 357 16.42 24.02 -15.53
N GLY A 358 16.62 22.82 -14.99
CA GLY A 358 15.63 22.14 -14.12
C GLY A 358 14.62 21.28 -14.85
N ASN A 359 14.82 20.98 -16.15
CA ASN A 359 13.97 20.03 -16.84
C ASN A 359 14.18 18.61 -16.29
N VAL A 360 13.08 18.02 -15.84
CA VAL A 360 13.09 16.74 -15.12
C VAL A 360 13.61 15.59 -15.99
N MET A 361 13.22 15.48 -17.26
CA MET A 361 13.57 14.32 -18.11
C MET A 361 14.98 14.38 -18.72
N ALA A 362 15.59 15.57 -18.79
CA ALA A 362 16.81 15.77 -19.58
C ALA A 362 18.03 15.05 -18.99
N ALA A 363 18.12 15.00 -17.66
CA ALA A 363 19.26 14.43 -16.96
C ALA A 363 19.37 12.90 -17.19
N GLY A 364 18.24 12.18 -17.16
CA GLY A 364 18.20 10.74 -17.42
C GLY A 364 18.58 10.38 -18.87
N GLU A 365 18.15 11.17 -19.84
CA GLU A 365 18.49 10.98 -21.25
C GLU A 365 20.00 11.18 -21.52
N ALA A 366 20.59 12.23 -20.96
CA ALA A 366 22.04 12.45 -21.06
C ALA A 366 22.83 11.32 -20.36
N ALA A 367 22.38 10.90 -19.17
CA ALA A 367 23.01 9.82 -18.42
C ALA A 367 23.09 8.52 -19.24
N SER A 368 22.01 8.16 -19.93
CA SER A 368 21.96 6.96 -20.77
C SER A 368 22.98 7.01 -21.92
N ILE A 369 23.11 8.16 -22.59
CA ILE A 369 24.08 8.33 -23.69
C ILE A 369 25.51 8.18 -23.17
N TYR A 370 25.85 8.78 -22.03
CA TYR A 370 27.20 8.68 -21.45
C TYR A 370 27.52 7.28 -20.92
N ASP A 371 26.55 6.56 -20.36
CA ASP A 371 26.81 5.19 -19.91
C ASP A 371 27.11 4.25 -21.09
N GLN A 372 26.32 4.37 -22.14
CA GLN A 372 26.41 3.49 -23.30
C GLN A 372 27.47 3.91 -24.31
N GLY A 373 27.87 5.19 -24.31
CA GLY A 373 28.82 5.75 -25.27
C GLY A 373 28.26 5.70 -26.69
N TRP A 374 27.03 6.17 -26.89
CA TRP A 374 26.40 6.14 -28.21
C TRP A 374 26.95 7.22 -29.15
N GLY A 375 27.03 6.88 -30.45
CA GLY A 375 27.45 7.82 -31.49
C GLY A 375 28.88 8.32 -31.28
N ASN A 376 29.07 9.63 -31.31
CA ASN A 376 30.34 10.34 -31.14
C ASN A 376 30.63 10.77 -29.69
N VAL A 377 29.93 10.18 -28.70
CA VAL A 377 30.17 10.41 -27.26
C VAL A 377 30.85 9.17 -26.66
N ALA A 378 31.99 9.39 -26.01
CA ALA A 378 32.70 8.32 -25.30
C ALA A 378 31.95 7.92 -24.01
N LYS A 379 32.12 6.66 -23.58
CA LYS A 379 31.58 6.20 -22.31
C LYS A 379 32.16 6.99 -21.15
N ASP A 380 31.29 7.54 -20.31
CA ASP A 380 31.64 8.23 -19.08
C ASP A 380 30.66 7.81 -17.96
N PRO A 381 30.92 6.66 -17.30
CA PRO A 381 30.04 6.14 -16.26
C PRO A 381 29.95 7.06 -15.04
N LYS A 382 30.97 7.88 -14.76
CA LYS A 382 30.96 8.84 -13.65
C LYS A 382 29.99 9.98 -13.94
N LYS A 383 30.11 10.58 -15.12
CA LYS A 383 29.19 11.62 -15.56
C LYS A 383 27.75 11.11 -15.68
N ALA A 384 27.57 9.88 -16.18
CA ALA A 384 26.27 9.23 -16.24
C ALA A 384 25.62 9.06 -14.85
N ALA A 385 26.37 8.54 -13.87
CA ALA A 385 25.87 8.37 -12.50
C ALA A 385 25.49 9.71 -11.83
N ALA A 386 26.31 10.74 -12.01
CA ALA A 386 26.02 12.09 -11.50
C ALA A 386 24.75 12.68 -12.12
N LEU A 387 24.57 12.54 -13.43
CA LEU A 387 23.38 12.98 -14.15
C LEU A 387 22.13 12.17 -13.75
N ALA A 388 22.26 10.87 -13.52
CA ALA A 388 21.15 10.04 -13.05
C ALA A 388 20.67 10.48 -11.65
N LEU A 389 21.59 10.74 -10.70
CA LEU A 389 21.24 11.29 -9.39
C LEU A 389 20.68 12.71 -9.48
N ARG A 390 21.16 13.52 -10.43
CA ARG A 390 20.56 14.84 -10.72
C ARG A 390 19.11 14.71 -11.18
N GLY A 391 18.79 13.72 -12.00
CA GLY A 391 17.40 13.42 -12.38
C GLY A 391 16.55 12.99 -11.18
N VAL A 392 17.10 12.18 -10.28
CA VAL A 392 16.44 11.82 -8.99
C VAL A 392 16.17 13.07 -8.14
N ASP A 393 17.11 14.00 -8.07
CA ASP A 393 16.94 15.28 -7.35
C ASP A 393 15.84 16.15 -7.99
N LEU A 394 15.72 16.09 -9.32
CA LEU A 394 14.69 16.79 -10.11
C LEU A 394 13.33 16.10 -10.12
N LYS A 395 13.18 14.95 -9.43
CA LYS A 395 11.93 14.15 -9.42
C LYS A 395 11.57 13.61 -10.79
N ASP A 396 12.58 13.20 -11.55
CA ASP A 396 12.36 12.45 -12.79
C ASP A 396 11.91 11.02 -12.49
N ASP A 397 10.62 10.76 -12.68
CA ASP A 397 10.02 9.45 -12.50
C ASP A 397 10.61 8.39 -13.45
N GLN A 398 11.06 8.80 -14.64
CA GLN A 398 11.58 7.89 -15.66
C GLN A 398 12.95 7.35 -15.27
N VAL A 399 13.91 8.23 -14.94
CA VAL A 399 15.23 7.77 -14.47
C VAL A 399 15.11 7.00 -13.16
N THR A 400 14.19 7.42 -12.27
CA THR A 400 13.90 6.72 -11.01
C THR A 400 13.43 5.29 -11.28
N PHE A 401 12.50 5.12 -12.22
CA PHE A 401 12.03 3.81 -12.65
C PHE A 401 13.18 2.96 -13.24
N TRP A 402 14.00 3.53 -14.12
CA TRP A 402 15.16 2.84 -14.71
C TRP A 402 16.23 2.41 -13.71
N LEU A 403 16.38 3.13 -12.58
CA LEU A 403 17.33 2.77 -11.55
C LEU A 403 16.79 1.71 -10.59
N LEU A 404 15.50 1.76 -10.26
CA LEU A 404 14.91 0.87 -9.27
C LEU A 404 14.54 -0.50 -9.83
N PHE A 405 14.06 -0.56 -11.08
CA PHE A 405 13.57 -1.78 -11.70
C PHE A 405 14.59 -2.33 -12.69
N GLU A 406 14.98 -3.58 -12.51
CA GLU A 406 16.05 -4.22 -13.28
C GLU A 406 15.69 -4.37 -14.76
N GLU A 407 14.41 -4.63 -15.00
CA GLU A 407 13.81 -4.84 -16.32
C GLU A 407 13.66 -3.52 -17.09
N ALA A 408 13.85 -2.38 -16.43
CA ALA A 408 13.53 -1.06 -16.95
C ALA A 408 14.74 -0.28 -17.49
N GLY A 409 15.95 -0.56 -17.00
CA GLY A 409 17.15 0.20 -17.34
C GLY A 409 18.32 -0.70 -17.71
N SER A 410 18.88 -0.52 -18.91
CA SER A 410 20.07 -1.23 -19.37
C SER A 410 21.34 -0.46 -18.99
N TRP A 411 21.65 -0.35 -17.70
CA TRP A 411 22.85 0.35 -17.24
C TRP A 411 24.09 -0.56 -17.20
N SER A 412 25.26 -0.04 -17.60
CA SER A 412 26.50 -0.81 -17.59
C SER A 412 27.02 -1.09 -16.17
N GLY A 413 27.84 -2.12 -16.03
CA GLY A 413 28.53 -2.41 -14.76
C GLY A 413 29.34 -1.22 -14.23
N PRO A 414 30.21 -0.59 -15.05
CA PRO A 414 30.93 0.62 -14.67
C PRO A 414 30.02 1.77 -14.17
N PHE A 415 28.84 1.95 -14.75
CA PHE A 415 27.86 2.91 -14.23
C PHE A 415 27.40 2.56 -12.83
N TRP A 416 27.05 1.30 -12.56
CA TRP A 416 26.65 0.90 -11.22
C TRP A 416 27.76 1.11 -10.19
N GLY A 417 29.01 0.90 -10.58
CA GLY A 417 30.14 1.21 -9.70
C GLY A 417 30.31 2.71 -9.46
N ALA A 418 30.16 3.52 -10.49
CA ALA A 418 30.17 4.98 -10.35
C ALA A 418 29.02 5.50 -9.48
N LEU A 419 27.81 4.94 -9.62
CA LEU A 419 26.66 5.27 -8.80
C LEU A 419 26.86 4.89 -7.32
N GLN A 420 27.46 3.72 -7.07
CA GLN A 420 27.86 3.32 -5.71
C GLN A 420 28.86 4.32 -5.12
N ALA A 421 29.89 4.72 -5.88
CA ALA A 421 30.87 5.70 -5.42
C ALA A 421 30.24 7.07 -5.11
N GLU A 422 29.31 7.54 -5.96
CA GLU A 422 28.54 8.77 -5.72
C GLU A 422 27.67 8.68 -4.45
N LEU A 423 26.98 7.56 -4.25
CA LEU A 423 26.18 7.33 -3.05
C LEU A 423 27.05 7.19 -1.79
N THR A 424 28.26 6.63 -1.90
CA THR A 424 29.25 6.61 -0.81
C THR A 424 29.70 8.00 -0.44
N ALA A 425 30.06 8.83 -1.43
CA ALA A 425 30.46 10.22 -1.20
C ALA A 425 29.37 11.05 -0.51
N ARG A 426 28.10 10.67 -0.72
CA ARG A 426 26.92 11.30 -0.10
C ARG A 426 26.49 10.64 1.22
N GLY A 427 27.18 9.59 1.67
CA GLY A 427 26.91 8.90 2.94
C GLY A 427 25.76 7.88 2.92
N PHE A 428 25.29 7.46 1.73
CA PHE A 428 24.17 6.51 1.58
C PHE A 428 24.60 5.08 1.29
N TYR A 429 25.84 4.85 0.85
CA TYR A 429 26.40 3.53 0.55
C TYR A 429 27.71 3.32 1.31
N THR A 430 27.88 2.15 1.94
CA THR A 430 29.03 1.88 2.84
C THR A 430 29.82 0.62 2.48
N LEU A 431 29.38 -0.13 1.48
CA LEU A 431 30.05 -1.35 1.03
C LEU A 431 31.10 -1.02 -0.04
N PRO A 432 32.05 -1.95 -0.32
CA PRO A 432 32.95 -1.80 -1.45
C PRO A 432 32.20 -1.63 -2.78
N VAL A 433 32.80 -0.88 -3.70
CA VAL A 433 32.24 -0.65 -5.04
C VAL A 433 32.43 -1.92 -5.90
N GLU A 434 31.34 -2.43 -6.49
CA GLU A 434 31.33 -3.73 -7.19
C GLU A 434 30.99 -3.68 -8.68
N ASN A 435 30.96 -2.51 -9.34
CA ASN A 435 30.64 -2.36 -10.78
C ASN A 435 29.44 -3.20 -11.26
N LYS A 436 28.43 -3.38 -10.40
CA LYS A 436 27.23 -4.17 -10.69
C LYS A 436 26.05 -3.70 -9.85
N ARG A 437 24.84 -3.89 -10.38
CA ARG A 437 23.60 -3.70 -9.61
C ARG A 437 23.52 -4.77 -8.52
N ASN A 438 23.21 -4.38 -7.30
CA ASN A 438 23.01 -5.30 -6.17
C ASN A 438 21.95 -4.72 -5.20
N PRO A 439 21.36 -5.54 -4.30
CA PRO A 439 20.34 -5.06 -3.37
C PRO A 439 20.80 -3.90 -2.48
N ALA A 440 22.09 -3.83 -2.16
CA ALA A 440 22.65 -2.78 -1.31
C ALA A 440 22.62 -1.41 -2.00
N VAL A 441 23.00 -1.30 -3.29
CA VAL A 441 22.94 -0.01 -4.00
C VAL A 441 21.50 0.44 -4.21
N ILE A 442 20.56 -0.48 -4.41
CA ILE A 442 19.12 -0.14 -4.51
C ILE A 442 18.57 0.35 -3.17
N THR A 443 18.99 -0.24 -2.06
CA THR A 443 18.62 0.21 -0.71
C THR A 443 19.17 1.61 -0.44
N ALA A 444 20.45 1.85 -0.76
CA ALA A 444 21.09 3.15 -0.66
C ALA A 444 20.39 4.22 -1.52
N LEU A 445 20.01 3.87 -2.75
CA LEU A 445 19.30 4.76 -3.65
C LEU A 445 17.90 5.12 -3.11
N ARG A 446 17.14 4.16 -2.56
CA ARG A 446 15.84 4.46 -1.92
C ARG A 446 15.99 5.36 -0.70
N ALA A 447 17.03 5.15 0.10
CA ALA A 447 17.34 6.03 1.23
C ALA A 447 17.71 7.45 0.76
N TYR A 448 18.50 7.57 -0.31
CA TYR A 448 18.82 8.85 -0.95
C TYR A 448 17.57 9.59 -1.43
N MET A 449 16.68 8.89 -2.13
CA MET A 449 15.41 9.44 -2.61
C MET A 449 14.52 9.94 -1.47
N LYS A 450 14.42 9.17 -0.38
CA LYS A 450 13.64 9.54 0.81
C LYS A 450 14.24 10.75 1.54
N ALA A 451 15.55 10.94 1.50
CA ALA A 451 16.20 12.13 2.08
C ALA A 451 16.00 13.39 1.22
N LYS A 452 15.60 13.23 -0.04
CA LYS A 452 15.37 14.33 -1.00
C LYS A 452 13.89 14.65 -1.22
N SER A 453 12.96 13.78 -0.79
CA SER A 453 11.51 14.03 -0.78
C SER A 453 11.13 14.96 0.34
#